data_AF-A0AAV0Y2F9-F1
#
_entry.id   AF-A0AAV0Y2F9-F1
#
_cell.length_a   1.000
_cell.length_b   1.000
_cell.length_c   1.000
_cell.angle_alpha   90.00
_cell.angle_beta   90.00
_cell.angle_gamma   90.00
#
_symmetry.space_group_name_H-M   'P 1'
#
loop_
_entity.id
_entity.type
_entity.pdbx_description
1 polymer ?
#
loop_
_entity_poly.entity_id
_entity_poly.type
_entity_poly.pdbx_seq_one_letter_code
_entity_poly.pdbx_strand_id
1 'polypeptide(L)'
;MIPAHLLAWERCERYKRRHEPDAARATSEIRSETLRKWQTEWANESNGGWTRRLIQDINLWRGRKHGLLDFHITQLLSNHGCFGEYLHRIGKLDTAACVDCQEQVDDAEHVSFVCGRWWKQRRALEVEVEEDVSPDNIVSIMVEKRSNWEAVVRFVNLVQSTREHEERVRQRLRVE
;
A
#
# COMPACT_ATOMS: atom_id res chain seq x y z
N MET A 1 6.96 0.04 -10.66
CA MET A 1 7.61 0.22 -11.98
C MET A 1 8.19 1.63 -12.01
N ILE A 2 9.41 1.83 -12.52
CA ILE A 2 10.01 3.19 -12.59
C ILE A 2 9.21 4.04 -13.60
N PRO A 3 8.93 5.32 -13.31
CA PRO A 3 8.26 6.23 -14.24
C PRO A 3 8.92 6.24 -15.63
N ALA A 4 8.08 6.27 -16.66
CA ALA A 4 8.55 6.14 -18.04
C ALA A 4 9.52 7.25 -18.45
N HIS A 5 9.29 8.49 -18.00
CA HIS A 5 10.18 9.62 -18.30
C HIS A 5 11.55 9.47 -17.64
N LEU A 6 11.63 8.88 -16.44
CA LEU A 6 12.90 8.56 -15.79
C LEU A 6 13.65 7.42 -16.49
N LEU A 7 12.93 6.41 -17.01
CA LEU A 7 13.52 5.37 -17.85
C LEU A 7 14.05 5.93 -19.19
N ALA A 8 13.33 6.88 -19.79
CA ALA A 8 13.79 7.57 -20.99
C ALA A 8 15.04 8.40 -20.70
N TRP A 9 15.06 9.14 -19.59
CA TRP A 9 16.23 9.88 -19.11
C TRP A 9 17.44 8.96 -18.89
N GLU A 10 17.26 7.82 -18.20
CA GLU A 10 18.31 6.82 -17.98
C GLU A 10 18.92 6.33 -19.30
N ARG A 11 18.09 6.05 -20.31
CA ARG A 11 18.55 5.64 -21.64
C ARG A 11 19.35 6.73 -22.35
N CYS A 12 18.89 7.98 -22.28
CA CYS A 12 19.60 9.12 -22.85
C CYS A 12 20.98 9.32 -22.20
N GLU A 13 21.07 9.26 -20.87
CA GLU A 13 22.34 9.42 -20.17
C GLU A 13 23.32 8.27 -20.45
N ARG A 14 22.83 7.03 -20.53
CA ARG A 14 23.66 5.89 -20.94
C ARG A 14 24.21 6.09 -22.36
N TYR A 15 23.40 6.62 -23.28
CA TYR A 15 23.86 6.91 -24.64
C TYR A 15 24.93 8.00 -24.66
N LYS A 16 24.75 9.10 -23.91
CA LYS A 16 25.73 10.20 -23.85
C LYS A 16 27.08 9.75 -23.28
N ARG A 17 27.04 8.93 -22.22
CA ARG A 17 28.23 8.45 -21.48
C ARG A 17 28.82 7.14 -22.03
N ARG A 18 28.34 6.65 -23.18
CA ARG A 18 28.71 5.33 -23.72
C ARG A 18 30.18 5.12 -24.04
N HIS A 19 30.92 6.22 -24.26
CA HIS A 19 32.35 6.20 -24.59
C HIS A 19 33.23 6.41 -23.35
N GLU A 20 32.66 6.46 -22.16
CA GLU A 20 33.45 6.55 -20.93
C GLU A 20 34.29 5.28 -20.71
N PRO A 21 35.54 5.42 -20.23
CA PRO A 21 36.43 4.27 -20.04
C PRO A 21 35.86 3.20 -19.10
N ASP A 22 35.03 3.62 -18.13
CA ASP A 22 34.38 2.74 -17.16
C ASP A 22 32.85 2.78 -17.33
N ALA A 23 32.38 2.06 -18.35
CA ALA A 23 30.97 1.96 -18.68
C ALA A 23 30.13 1.31 -17.56
N ALA A 24 30.73 0.43 -16.75
CA ALA A 24 30.06 -0.24 -15.64
C ALA A 24 29.75 0.74 -14.51
N ARG A 25 30.75 1.52 -14.09
CA ARG A 25 30.57 2.59 -13.10
C ARG A 25 29.58 3.64 -13.59
N ALA A 26 29.73 4.11 -14.83
CA ALA A 26 28.80 5.08 -15.42
C ALA A 26 27.35 4.57 -15.41
N THR A 27 27.14 3.29 -15.77
CA THR A 27 25.81 2.66 -15.73
C THR A 27 25.23 2.59 -14.31
N SER A 28 26.05 2.23 -13.32
CA SER A 28 25.65 2.16 -11.91
C SER A 28 25.27 3.53 -11.34
N GLU A 29 26.04 4.57 -11.69
CA GLU A 29 25.78 5.96 -11.30
C GLU A 29 24.46 6.48 -11.88
N ILE A 30 24.27 6.30 -13.20
CA ILE A 30 23.03 6.71 -13.88
C ILE A 30 21.85 5.99 -13.23
N ARG A 31 21.99 4.67 -12.97
CA ARG A 31 20.94 3.91 -12.31
C ARG A 31 20.61 4.49 -10.94
N SER A 32 21.62 4.72 -10.10
CA SER A 32 21.44 5.27 -8.76
C SER A 32 20.75 6.64 -8.80
N GLU A 33 21.12 7.48 -9.76
CA GLU A 33 20.49 8.79 -9.97
C GLU A 33 19.03 8.66 -10.45
N THR A 34 18.71 7.71 -11.34
CA THR A 34 17.30 7.40 -11.70
C THR A 34 16.47 7.07 -10.47
N LEU A 35 17.03 6.29 -9.54
CA LEU A 35 16.33 5.87 -8.32
C LEU A 35 16.13 7.03 -7.35
N ARG A 36 17.14 7.89 -7.21
CA ARG A 36 17.06 9.10 -6.40
C ARG A 36 16.00 10.06 -6.93
N LYS A 37 15.96 10.26 -8.26
CA LYS A 37 14.91 11.05 -8.93
C LYS A 37 13.53 10.47 -8.67
N TRP A 38 13.37 9.15 -8.82
CA TRP A 38 12.08 8.50 -8.57
C TRP A 38 11.64 8.65 -7.11
N GLN A 39 12.53 8.43 -6.15
CA GLN A 39 12.22 8.63 -4.73
C GLN A 39 11.81 10.07 -4.44
N THR A 40 12.47 11.05 -5.08
CA THR A 40 12.13 12.47 -4.94
C THR A 40 10.75 12.78 -5.52
N GLU A 41 10.44 12.32 -6.73
CA GLU A 41 9.13 12.52 -7.35
C GLU A 41 8.01 11.87 -6.53
N TRP A 42 8.24 10.65 -6.06
CA TRP A 42 7.29 9.92 -5.23
C TRP A 42 6.98 10.65 -3.92
N ALA A 43 8.01 11.13 -3.22
CA ALA A 43 7.84 11.88 -1.97
C ALA A 43 7.03 13.17 -2.17
N ASN A 44 7.17 13.83 -3.33
CA ASN A 44 6.60 15.14 -3.61
C ASN A 44 5.32 15.12 -4.47
N GLU A 45 4.81 13.95 -4.86
CA GLU A 45 3.56 13.84 -5.63
C GLU A 45 2.39 14.47 -4.87
N SER A 46 1.39 15.04 -5.55
CA SER A 46 0.19 15.59 -4.87
C SER A 46 -0.86 14.51 -4.63
N ASN A 47 -0.86 13.47 -5.47
CA ASN A 47 -1.83 12.38 -5.42
C ASN A 47 -1.32 11.18 -4.60
N GLY A 48 -2.24 10.27 -4.25
CA GLY A 48 -1.88 8.98 -3.63
C GLY A 48 -1.19 9.11 -2.27
N GLY A 49 -1.52 10.15 -1.49
CA GLY A 49 -0.92 10.39 -0.17
C GLY A 49 -0.94 9.17 0.74
N TRP A 50 -2.05 8.42 0.74
CA TRP A 50 -2.18 7.16 1.48
C TRP A 50 -1.15 6.11 1.07
N THR A 51 -1.11 5.71 -0.20
CA THR A 51 -0.17 4.70 -0.71
C THR A 51 1.28 5.11 -0.45
N ARG A 52 1.59 6.40 -0.54
CA ARG A 52 2.92 6.95 -0.28
C ARG A 52 3.29 6.95 1.19
N ARG A 53 2.33 7.19 2.09
CA ARG A 53 2.52 7.08 3.53
C ARG A 53 2.90 5.65 3.93
N LEU A 54 2.23 4.67 3.33
CA LEU A 54 2.57 3.25 3.53
C LEU A 54 3.94 2.92 2.90
N ILE A 55 4.16 3.30 1.65
CA ILE A 55 5.37 2.96 0.89
C ILE A 55 6.32 4.17 0.87
N GLN A 56 7.01 4.43 1.97
CA GLN A 56 7.88 5.61 2.08
C GLN A 56 9.16 5.47 1.26
N ASP A 57 9.78 4.27 1.25
CA ASP A 57 10.98 3.96 0.47
C ASP A 57 10.63 3.02 -0.70
N ILE A 58 10.73 3.55 -1.91
CA ILE A 58 10.46 2.77 -3.13
C ILE A 58 11.54 1.73 -3.40
N ASN A 59 12.79 2.01 -3.03
CA ASN A 59 13.88 1.07 -3.22
C ASN A 59 13.70 -0.15 -2.33
N LEU A 60 13.27 0.06 -1.08
CA LEU A 60 12.85 -1.01 -0.18
C LEU A 60 11.70 -1.82 -0.79
N TRP A 61 10.62 -1.14 -1.19
CA TRP A 61 9.44 -1.80 -1.76
C TRP A 61 9.71 -2.56 -3.05
N ARG A 62 10.57 -2.04 -3.93
CA ARG A 62 10.95 -2.76 -5.16
C ARG A 62 11.93 -3.89 -4.88
N GLY A 63 12.82 -3.71 -3.91
CA GLY A 63 13.88 -4.67 -3.59
C GLY A 63 13.42 -5.91 -2.83
N ARG A 64 12.15 -5.95 -2.40
CA ARG A 64 11.57 -7.09 -1.69
C ARG A 64 11.67 -8.39 -2.48
N LYS A 65 12.02 -9.47 -1.78
CA LYS A 65 12.24 -10.82 -2.36
C LYS A 65 11.01 -11.73 -2.23
N HIS A 66 9.97 -11.25 -1.57
CA HIS A 66 8.74 -11.97 -1.29
C HIS A 66 7.54 -11.03 -1.38
N GLY A 67 6.35 -11.60 -1.21
CA GLY A 67 5.14 -10.85 -0.97
C GLY A 67 4.35 -10.48 -2.22
N LEU A 68 3.79 -11.46 -2.93
CA LEU A 68 2.87 -11.11 -4.01
C LEU A 68 1.69 -10.32 -3.43
N LEU A 69 1.26 -9.29 -4.18
CA LEU A 69 0.08 -8.53 -3.80
C LEU A 69 -1.13 -9.36 -4.18
N ASP A 70 -1.97 -9.68 -3.19
CA ASP A 70 -3.29 -10.23 -3.46
C ASP A 70 -4.34 -9.12 -3.56
N PHE A 71 -5.59 -9.54 -3.77
CA PHE A 71 -6.70 -8.63 -3.96
C PHE A 71 -6.92 -7.71 -2.75
N HIS A 72 -6.92 -8.23 -1.53
CA HIS A 72 -7.21 -7.43 -0.33
C HIS A 72 -6.01 -6.60 0.14
N ILE A 73 -4.77 -7.04 -0.07
CA ILE A 73 -3.60 -6.17 0.11
C ILE A 73 -3.66 -5.00 -0.88
N THR A 74 -4.04 -5.24 -2.13
CA THR A 74 -4.18 -4.16 -3.11
C THR A 74 -5.26 -3.16 -2.67
N GLN A 75 -6.36 -3.63 -2.09
CA GLN A 75 -7.39 -2.78 -1.50
C GLN A 75 -6.84 -1.90 -0.36
N LEU A 76 -6.12 -2.49 0.60
CA LEU A 76 -5.45 -1.75 1.67
C LEU A 76 -4.54 -0.65 1.09
N LEU A 77 -3.64 -1.00 0.17
CA LEU A 77 -2.65 -0.06 -0.37
C LEU A 77 -3.27 1.08 -1.19
N SER A 78 -4.40 0.82 -1.85
CA SER A 78 -5.07 1.81 -2.71
C SER A 78 -6.17 2.59 -1.99
N ASN A 79 -6.49 2.25 -0.74
CA ASN A 79 -7.69 2.74 -0.05
C ASN A 79 -8.97 2.52 -0.89
N HIS A 80 -9.04 1.40 -1.60
CA HIS A 80 -10.20 1.00 -2.41
C HIS A 80 -10.76 -0.32 -1.90
N GLY A 81 -12.06 -0.56 -2.08
CA GLY A 81 -12.71 -1.80 -1.65
C GLY A 81 -13.94 -1.52 -0.81
N CYS A 82 -14.24 -2.38 0.17
CA CYS A 82 -15.39 -2.24 1.05
C CYS A 82 -15.23 -1.10 2.09
N PHE A 83 -14.55 0.00 1.77
CA PHE A 83 -14.39 1.16 2.64
C PHE A 83 -15.56 2.12 2.40
N GLY A 84 -16.26 2.54 3.45
CA GLY A 84 -17.41 3.44 3.35
C GLY A 84 -17.08 4.76 2.66
N GLU A 85 -15.89 5.33 2.88
CA GLU A 85 -15.41 6.51 2.16
C GLU A 85 -15.36 6.26 0.64
N TYR A 86 -14.73 5.14 0.24
CA TYR A 86 -14.64 4.74 -1.17
C TYR A 86 -16.02 4.47 -1.78
N LEU A 87 -16.85 3.68 -1.09
CA LEU A 87 -18.18 3.30 -1.55
C LEU A 87 -19.12 4.51 -1.66
N HIS A 88 -19.02 5.47 -0.75
CA HIS A 88 -19.75 6.73 -0.82
C HIS A 88 -19.31 7.56 -2.02
N ARG A 89 -17.99 7.70 -2.23
CA ARG A 89 -17.42 8.43 -3.36
C ARG A 89 -17.90 7.91 -4.72
N ILE A 90 -18.17 6.61 -4.84
CA ILE A 90 -18.68 5.99 -6.07
C ILE A 90 -20.22 5.80 -6.07
N GLY A 91 -20.94 6.38 -5.11
CA GLY A 91 -22.40 6.38 -5.06
C GLY A 91 -23.05 5.05 -4.64
N LYS A 92 -22.30 4.15 -3.99
CA LYS A 92 -22.83 2.88 -3.45
C LYS A 92 -23.36 2.98 -2.03
N LEU A 93 -22.94 3.99 -1.27
CA LEU A 93 -23.43 4.28 0.08
C LEU A 93 -23.78 5.76 0.22
N ASP A 94 -24.77 6.05 1.05
CA ASP A 94 -25.23 7.42 1.31
C ASP A 94 -24.29 8.21 2.23
N THR A 95 -23.44 7.50 2.98
CA THR A 95 -22.50 8.10 3.94
C THR A 95 -21.12 7.44 3.85
N ALA A 96 -20.09 8.21 4.22
CA ALA A 96 -18.72 7.72 4.38
C ALA A 96 -18.43 7.09 5.75
N ALA A 97 -19.46 6.98 6.60
CA ALA A 97 -19.30 6.54 7.98
C ALA A 97 -18.98 5.05 8.08
N CYS A 98 -18.22 4.69 9.12
CA CYS A 98 -17.75 3.33 9.34
C CYS A 98 -18.91 2.41 9.66
N VAL A 99 -19.08 1.40 8.81
CA VAL A 99 -20.10 0.37 9.00
C VAL A 99 -19.88 -0.48 10.25
N ASP A 100 -18.64 -0.48 10.75
CA ASP A 100 -18.19 -1.31 11.87
C ASP A 100 -18.36 -0.63 13.23
N CYS A 101 -18.08 0.68 13.31
CA CYS A 101 -18.06 1.42 14.57
C CYS A 101 -18.70 2.81 14.53
N GLN A 102 -19.32 3.18 13.40
CA GLN A 102 -20.03 4.44 13.18
C GLN A 102 -19.17 5.71 13.21
N GLU A 103 -17.84 5.59 13.16
CA GLU A 103 -16.98 6.75 13.00
C GLU A 103 -17.20 7.47 11.66
N GLN A 104 -16.88 8.77 11.61
CA GLN A 104 -17.25 9.61 10.46
C GLN A 104 -16.60 9.22 9.13
N VAL A 105 -15.38 8.66 9.19
CA VAL A 105 -14.59 8.29 8.01
C VAL A 105 -14.24 6.80 8.07
N ASP A 106 -14.70 6.07 7.05
CA ASP A 106 -14.42 4.65 6.85
C ASP A 106 -13.44 4.46 5.70
N ASP A 107 -12.16 4.65 5.99
CA ASP A 107 -11.05 4.44 5.06
C ASP A 107 -10.15 3.28 5.53
N ALA A 108 -9.15 2.97 4.72
CA ALA A 108 -8.16 1.94 5.04
C ALA A 108 -7.38 2.24 6.32
N GLU A 109 -7.11 3.51 6.64
CA GLU A 109 -6.42 3.90 7.86
C GLU A 109 -7.25 3.55 9.10
N HIS A 110 -8.50 4.00 9.10
CA HIS A 110 -9.44 3.72 10.16
C HIS A 110 -9.60 2.22 10.34
N VAL A 111 -9.97 1.48 9.29
CA VAL A 111 -10.28 0.05 9.40
C VAL A 111 -9.07 -0.75 9.89
N SER A 112 -7.90 -0.55 9.30
CA SER A 112 -6.73 -1.37 9.58
C SER A 112 -5.98 -0.98 10.84
N PHE A 113 -6.05 0.27 11.30
CA PHE A 113 -5.21 0.77 12.40
C PHE A 113 -5.97 1.34 13.60
N VAL A 114 -7.22 1.77 13.43
CA VAL A 114 -7.98 2.46 14.51
C VAL A 114 -9.21 1.70 14.96
N CYS A 115 -9.96 1.13 14.02
CA CYS A 115 -11.33 0.66 14.22
C CYS A 115 -11.43 -0.35 15.36
N GLY A 116 -12.30 -0.04 16.33
CA GLY A 116 -12.52 -0.86 17.52
C GLY A 116 -13.05 -2.26 17.20
N ARG A 117 -13.67 -2.49 16.05
CA ARG A 117 -14.12 -3.84 15.65
C ARG A 117 -12.96 -4.82 15.44
N TRP A 118 -11.83 -4.34 14.92
CA TRP A 118 -10.70 -5.16 14.48
C TRP A 118 -9.55 -5.20 15.49
N TRP A 119 -9.79 -4.69 16.71
CA TRP A 119 -8.75 -4.50 17.72
C TRP A 119 -8.06 -5.82 18.11
N LYS A 120 -8.81 -6.91 18.27
CA LYS A 120 -8.26 -8.22 18.69
C LYS A 120 -7.34 -8.79 17.62
N GLN A 121 -7.77 -8.69 16.37
CA GLN A 121 -7.05 -9.20 15.21
C GLN A 121 -5.78 -8.40 14.96
N ARG A 122 -5.86 -7.07 15.09
CA ARG A 122 -4.69 -6.18 15.02
C ARG A 122 -3.72 -6.46 16.18
N ARG A 123 -4.22 -6.64 17.40
CA ARG A 123 -3.35 -6.98 18.55
C ARG A 123 -2.66 -8.32 18.39
N ALA A 124 -3.34 -9.32 17.83
CA ALA A 124 -2.74 -10.61 17.52
C ALA A 124 -1.63 -10.47 16.46
N LEU A 125 -1.85 -9.63 15.43
CA LEU A 125 -0.82 -9.31 14.44
C LEU A 125 0.40 -8.65 15.09
N GLU A 126 0.22 -7.62 15.91
CA GLU A 126 1.30 -6.90 16.60
C GLU A 126 2.16 -7.83 17.46
N VAL A 127 1.52 -8.76 18.17
CA VAL A 127 2.22 -9.79 18.95
C VAL A 127 3.02 -10.74 18.04
N GLU A 128 2.46 -11.14 16.89
CA GLU A 128 3.14 -12.04 15.95
C GLU A 128 4.34 -11.37 15.26
N VAL A 129 4.24 -10.07 14.93
CA VAL A 129 5.34 -9.33 14.29
C VAL A 129 6.31 -8.70 15.29
N GLU A 130 6.02 -8.80 16.59
CA GLU A 130 6.83 -8.25 17.69
C GLU A 130 6.99 -6.71 17.64
N GLU A 131 6.02 -6.01 17.05
CA GLU A 131 6.03 -4.55 16.88
C GLU A 131 4.60 -4.00 16.81
N ASP A 132 4.37 -2.80 17.33
CA ASP A 132 3.09 -2.10 17.15
C ASP A 132 2.91 -1.68 15.69
N VAL A 133 1.74 -1.96 15.10
CA VAL A 133 1.50 -1.79 13.66
C VAL A 133 0.82 -0.46 13.40
N SER A 134 1.39 0.34 12.51
CA SER A 134 0.92 1.66 12.10
C SER A 134 0.99 1.83 10.58
N PRO A 135 0.32 2.85 10.01
CA PRO A 135 0.45 3.15 8.59
C PRO A 135 1.92 3.41 8.17
N ASP A 136 2.73 3.95 9.08
CA ASP A 136 4.07 4.42 8.77
C ASP A 136 5.14 3.31 8.82
N ASN A 137 4.85 2.17 9.44
CA ASN A 137 5.79 1.04 9.54
C ASN A 137 5.30 -0.28 8.91
N ILE A 138 4.01 -0.44 8.60
CA ILE A 138 3.46 -1.72 8.12
C ILE A 138 4.21 -2.29 6.91
N VAL A 139 4.60 -1.45 5.94
CA VAL A 139 5.35 -1.91 4.76
C VAL A 139 6.78 -2.30 5.13
N SER A 140 7.41 -1.59 6.06
CA SER A 140 8.74 -1.95 6.56
C SER A 140 8.71 -3.33 7.21
N ILE A 141 7.74 -3.55 8.12
CA ILE A 141 7.48 -4.83 8.79
C ILE A 141 7.28 -5.95 7.77
N MET A 142 6.43 -5.72 6.75
CA MET A 142 6.13 -6.70 5.70
C MET A 142 7.37 -7.08 4.88
N VAL A 143 8.21 -6.10 4.52
CA VAL A 143 9.38 -6.35 3.65
C VAL A 143 10.52 -7.02 4.42
N GLU A 144 10.61 -6.83 5.74
CA GLU A 144 11.68 -7.39 6.57
C GLU A 144 11.74 -8.93 6.52
N LYS A 145 10.58 -9.60 6.70
CA LYS A 145 10.51 -11.07 6.76
C LYS A 145 9.30 -11.59 6.01
N ARG A 146 9.44 -12.78 5.41
CA ARG A 146 8.33 -13.47 4.73
C ARG A 146 7.19 -13.79 5.70
N SER A 147 7.50 -14.22 6.92
CA SER A 147 6.50 -14.50 7.96
C SER A 147 5.67 -13.26 8.31
N ASN A 148 6.31 -12.09 8.44
CA ASN A 148 5.62 -10.82 8.71
C ASN A 148 4.68 -10.45 7.56
N TRP A 149 5.16 -10.60 6.32
CA TRP A 149 4.31 -10.41 5.15
C TRP A 149 3.06 -11.31 5.20
N GLU A 150 3.25 -12.61 5.46
CA GLU A 150 2.16 -13.58 5.54
C GLU A 150 1.20 -13.26 6.70
N ALA A 151 1.70 -12.80 7.84
CA ALA A 151 0.89 -12.37 8.98
C ALA A 151 0.01 -11.17 8.63
N VAL A 152 0.59 -10.13 8.01
CA VAL A 152 -0.16 -8.95 7.57
C VAL A 152 -1.20 -9.33 6.51
N VAL A 153 -0.84 -10.18 5.53
CA VAL A 153 -1.79 -10.71 4.54
C VAL A 153 -2.96 -11.41 5.20
N ARG A 154 -2.71 -12.31 6.17
CA ARG A 154 -3.79 -13.01 6.87
C ARG A 154 -4.72 -12.05 7.60
N PHE A 155 -4.16 -11.05 8.29
CA PHE A 155 -4.93 -10.01 8.97
C PHE A 155 -5.81 -9.22 7.98
N VAL A 156 -5.23 -8.70 6.90
CA VAL A 156 -5.95 -7.89 5.91
C VAL A 156 -7.03 -8.71 5.20
N ASN A 157 -6.71 -9.95 4.83
CA ASN A 157 -7.67 -10.86 4.18
C ASN A 157 -8.85 -11.17 5.10
N LEU A 158 -8.59 -11.42 6.38
CA LEU A 158 -9.65 -11.64 7.37
C LEU A 158 -10.59 -10.43 7.48
N VAL A 159 -10.02 -9.23 7.65
CA VAL A 159 -10.80 -7.99 7.79
C VAL A 159 -11.63 -7.72 6.54
N GLN A 160 -10.99 -7.70 5.37
CA GLN A 160 -11.65 -7.31 4.13
C GLN A 160 -12.66 -8.35 3.65
N SER A 161 -12.34 -9.65 3.72
CA SER A 161 -13.29 -10.70 3.33
C SER A 161 -14.56 -10.70 4.19
N THR A 162 -14.41 -10.43 5.50
CA THR A 162 -15.55 -10.32 6.41
C THR A 162 -16.43 -9.12 6.03
N ARG A 163 -15.83 -7.95 5.84
CA ARG A 163 -16.55 -6.72 5.46
C ARG A 163 -17.27 -6.87 4.12
N GLU A 164 -16.61 -7.44 3.13
CA GLU A 164 -17.21 -7.72 1.82
C GLU A 164 -18.37 -8.72 1.90
N HIS A 165 -18.26 -9.75 2.74
CA HIS A 165 -19.36 -10.69 2.96
C HIS A 165 -20.58 -9.97 3.54
N GLU A 166 -20.38 -9.12 4.53
CA GLU A 166 -21.45 -8.37 5.18
C GLU A 166 -22.03 -7.26 4.30
N GLU A 167 -21.21 -6.61 3.47
CA GLU A 167 -21.69 -5.72 2.40
C GLU A 167 -22.63 -6.46 1.45
N ARG A 168 -22.23 -7.64 0.95
CA ARG A 168 -23.08 -8.46 0.06
C ARG A 168 -24.38 -8.89 0.71
N VAL A 169 -24.38 -9.21 2.01
CA VAL A 169 -25.60 -9.52 2.76
C VAL A 169 -26.51 -8.29 2.84
N ARG A 170 -25.97 -7.12 3.19
CA ARG A 170 -26.73 -5.86 3.26
C ARG A 170 -27.31 -5.44 1.91
N GLN A 171 -26.58 -5.63 0.82
CA GLN A 171 -27.06 -5.32 -0.53
C GLN A 171 -28.25 -6.20 -0.93
N ARG A 172 -28.22 -7.50 -0.58
CA ARG A 172 -29.36 -8.40 -0.84
C ARG A 172 -30.62 -7.97 -0.08
N LEU A 173 -30.48 -7.61 1.20
CA LEU A 173 -31.58 -7.15 2.04
C LEU A 173 -32.17 -5.79 1.63
N ARG A 174 -31.45 -4.97 0.85
CA ARG A 174 -31.95 -3.68 0.33
C ARG A 174 -32.81 -3.80 -0.92
N VAL A 175 -32.80 -4.97 -1.57
CA VAL A 175 -33.49 -5.23 -2.84
C VAL A 175 -34.80 -6.01 -2.62
N GLU A 176 -35.00 -6.59 -1.43
CA GLU A 176 -36.25 -7.21 -0.98
C GLU A 176 -37.18 -6.19 -0.31
#